data_AF-A0A7K1V0E4-F1
#
_entry.id   AF-A0A7K1V0E4-F1
#
_cell.length_a   1.000
_cell.length_b   1.000
_cell.length_c   1.000
_cell.angle_alpha   90.00
_cell.angle_beta   90.00
_cell.angle_gamma   90.00
#
_symmetry.space_group_name_H-M   'P 1'
#
loop_
_entity.id
_entity.type
_entity.pdbx_description
1 polymer ?
#
loop_
_entity_poly.entity_id
_entity_poly.type
_entity_poly.pdbx_seq_one_letter_code
_entity_poly.pdbx_strand_id
1 'polypeptide(L)' 'MTRIYLDDDALRRTMAISGVHTEQDAVNLALRFFSSHATAEDLDRPFPARQATAS' A
#
# COMPACT_ATOMS: atom_id res chain seq x y z
N MET A 1 5.74 8.32 16.79
CA MET A 1 5.68 8.69 15.37
C MET A 1 6.20 7.49 14.59
N THR A 2 5.34 6.77 13.87
CA THR A 2 5.71 5.53 13.16
C THR A 2 6.13 5.90 11.74
N ARG A 3 7.30 5.44 11.31
CA ARG A 3 7.83 5.71 9.97
C ARG A 3 7.72 4.44 9.13
N ILE A 4 6.86 4.48 8.13
CA ILE A 4 6.62 3.36 7.20
C ILE A 4 7.40 3.71 5.94
N TYR A 5 8.34 2.85 5.55
CA TYR A 5 9.06 3.01 4.28
C TYR A 5 8.20 2.41 3.17
N LEU A 6 7.77 3.25 2.24
CA LEU A 6 7.01 2.86 1.08
C LEU A 6 7.86 3.09 -0.17
N ASP A 7 7.72 2.20 -1.15
CA ASP A 7 8.35 2.39 -2.45
C ASP A 7 7.72 3.61 -3.15
N ASP A 8 8.55 4.58 -3.54
CA ASP A 8 8.11 5.86 -4.13
C ASP A 8 7.33 5.66 -5.44
N ASP A 9 7.65 4.63 -6.23
CA ASP A 9 6.96 4.35 -7.49
C ASP A 9 5.59 3.71 -7.24
N ALA A 10 5.51 2.80 -6.25
CA ALA A 10 4.25 2.24 -5.80
C ALA A 10 3.31 3.31 -5.20
N LEU A 11 3.87 4.24 -4.42
CA LEU A 11 3.13 5.37 -3.87
C LEU A 11 2.61 6.27 -4.97
N ARG A 12 3.49 6.70 -5.90
CA ARG A 12 3.11 7.56 -7.03
C ARG A 12 2.03 6.93 -7.90
N ARG A 13 2.10 5.63 -8.17
CA ARG A 13 1.06 4.90 -8.91
C ARG A 13 -0.26 4.86 -8.15
N THR A 14 -0.22 4.58 -6.85
CA THR A 14 -1.41 4.59 -6.00
C THR A 14 -2.08 5.96 -6.02
N MET A 15 -1.30 7.02 -5.90
CA MET A 15 -1.78 8.40 -5.97
C MET A 15 -2.43 8.71 -7.32
N ALA A 16 -1.82 8.29 -8.42
CA ALA A 16 -2.38 8.48 -9.77
C ALA A 16 -3.69 7.71 -10.00
N ILE A 17 -3.81 6.49 -9.46
CA ILE A 17 -5.02 5.66 -9.60
C ILE A 17 -6.17 6.18 -8.73
N SER A 18 -5.86 6.61 -7.50
CA SER A 18 -6.85 7.06 -6.52
C SER A 18 -7.19 8.55 -6.60
N GLY A 19 -6.39 9.34 -7.33
CA GLY A 19 -6.57 10.79 -7.48
C GLY A 19 -6.17 11.61 -6.25
N VAL A 20 -5.44 11.02 -5.29
CA VAL A 20 -4.99 11.73 -4.08
C VAL A 20 -3.66 12.46 -4.31
N HIS A 21 -3.49 13.61 -3.67
CA HIS A 21 -2.35 14.51 -3.92
C HIS A 21 -1.28 14.49 -2.82
N THR A 22 -1.51 13.77 -1.73
CA THR A 22 -0.54 13.63 -0.63
C THR A 22 -0.28 12.16 -0.29
N GLU A 23 0.92 11.88 0.21
CA GLU A 23 1.31 10.56 0.70
C GLU A 23 0.40 10.09 1.84
N GLN A 24 0.08 11.01 2.76
CA GLN A 24 -0.77 10.70 3.90
C GLN A 24 -2.17 10.27 3.47
N ASP A 25 -2.75 10.92 2.45
CA ASP A 25 -4.06 10.54 1.92
C ASP A 25 -4.02 9.16 1.24
N ALA A 26 -2.95 8.87 0.50
CA ALA A 26 -2.76 7.56 -0.12
C ALA A 26 -2.65 6.44 0.93
N VAL A 27 -1.89 6.67 2.01
CA VAL A 27 -1.74 5.72 3.12
C VAL A 27 -3.06 5.54 3.87
N ASN A 28 -3.78 6.62 4.16
CA ASN A 28 -5.07 6.56 4.82
C ASN A 28 -6.10 5.78 3.99
N LEU A 29 -6.12 5.99 2.67
CA LEU A 29 -6.99 5.28 1.75
C LEU A 29 -6.66 3.78 1.73
N ALA A 30 -5.38 3.43 1.61
CA ALA A 30 -4.92 2.05 1.59
C ALA A 30 -5.26 1.31 2.90
N LEU A 31 -5.04 1.95 4.05
CA LEU A 31 -5.40 1.41 5.36
C LEU A 31 -6.91 1.22 5.51
N ARG A 32 -7.72 2.16 5.02
CA ARG A 32 -9.17 2.05 5.07
C ARG A 32 -9.70 0.94 4.17
N PHE A 33 -9.12 0.80 2.97
CA PHE A 33 -9.42 -0.32 2.07
C PHE A 33 -9.07 -1.65 2.72
N PHE A 34 -7.86 -1.78 3.26
CA PHE A 34 -7.43 -2.98 3.97
C PHE A 34 -8.34 -3.29 5.16
N SER A 35 -8.66 -2.32 6.01
CA SER A 35 -9.55 -2.55 7.16
C SER A 35 -10.96 -3.00 6.77
N SER A 36 -11.43 -2.66 5.57
CA SER A 36 -12.79 -3.02 5.11
C SER A 36 -12.83 -4.31 4.28
N HIS A 37 -11.70 -4.74 3.72
CA HIS A 37 -11.63 -5.88 2.80
C HIS A 37 -10.70 -7.00 3.28
N ALA A 38 -9.86 -6.76 4.28
CA ALA A 38 -8.97 -7.78 4.83
C ALA A 38 -9.79 -8.83 5.58
N THR A 39 -9.61 -10.08 5.16
CA THR A 39 -10.05 -11.24 5.92
C THR A 39 -8.99 -11.60 6.96
N ALA A 40 -9.35 -12.36 8.00
CA ALA A 40 -8.37 -12.79 9.00
C ALA A 40 -7.17 -13.55 8.40
N GLU A 41 -7.37 -14.27 7.28
CA GLU A 41 -6.30 -14.94 6.54
C GLU A 41 -5.33 -13.97 5.83
N ASP A 42 -5.80 -12.78 5.42
CA ASP A 42 -4.94 -11.78 4.78
C ASP A 42 -3.98 -11.12 5.76
N LEU A 43 -4.32 -11.09 7.06
CA LEU A 43 -3.43 -10.60 8.12
C LEU A 43 -2.37 -11.63 8.50
N ASP A 44 -2.66 -12.92 8.31
CA ASP A 44 -1.77 -14.03 8.70
C ASP A 44 -0.80 -14.41 7.56
N ARG A 45 -1.05 -13.95 6.33
CA ARG A 45 -0.13 -14.14 5.21
C ARG A 45 0.81 -12.94 5.04
N PRO A 46 2.13 -13.16 5.01
CA PRO A 46 3.04 -12.11 4.59
C PRO A 46 2.68 -11.69 3.16
N PHE A 47 2.52 -10.38 2.94
CA PHE A 47 2.33 -9.83 1.60
C PHE A 47 3.41 -10.39 0.68
N PRO A 48 3.05 -11.01 -0.46
CA PRO A 48 4.04 -11.47 -1.41
C PRO A 48 4.74 -10.24 -1.97
N ALA A 49 5.94 -9.95 -1.44
CA ALA A 49 6.85 -9.01 -2.07
C ALA A 49 7.11 -9.58 -3.46
N ARG A 50 6.51 -8.97 -4.49
CA ARG A 50 6.82 -9.28 -5.88
C ARG A 50 8.32 -9.05 -6.00
N GLN A 51 9.12 -10.12 -6.00
CA GLN A 51 10.53 -10.03 -6.31
C GLN A 51 10.58 -9.41 -7.70
N ALA A 52 11.12 -8.20 -7.80
CA ALA A 52 11.47 -7.60 -9.06
C ALA A 52 12.57 -8.48 -9.66
N THR A 53 12.18 -9.49 -10.44
CA THR A 53 13.10 -10.23 -11.28
C THR A 53 13.56 -9.25 -12.35
N ALA A 54 14.72 -8.65 -12.14
CA ALA A 54 15.45 -7.98 -13.20
C ALA A 54 15.77 -9.02 -14.27
N SER A 55 15.33 -8.77 -15.51
CA SER A 55 15.75 -9.48 -16.72
C SER A 55 16.29 -8.45 -17.69
#